data_AF-A0A838PX82-F1
#
_entry.id   AF-A0A838PX82-F1
#
_cell.length_a   1.000
_cell.length_b   1.000
_cell.length_c   1.000
_cell.angle_alpha   90.00
_cell.angle_beta   90.00
_cell.angle_gamma   90.00
#
_symmetry.space_group_name_H-M   'P 1'
#
loop_
_entity.id
_entity.type
_entity.pdbx_description
1 polymer ?
#
loop_
_entity_poly.entity_id
_entity_poly.type
_entity_poly.pdbx_seq_one_letter_code
_entity_poly.pdbx_strand_id
1 'polypeptide(L)'
;MSGRPTRDTAEGRVYLDLQNLARQAGRPSDELQQLYALEGFLDRLTRSAHADRFVLKGGVLLAAFDTRRPTRDVDLAARDLHNSAEAVRRIVVEIVKIELHDGLALDSQAITAEVIRVGDAYSGVRVSVSGTLASARLLFHVDINVGDPISPAAETVSLPRLLGGELVVTGYPLAEKIVTAVQRGTANTRWRDFTDVARLAAVHRVDEGVSPNPSVGSPNIGRRRSRPSPMCSRAMQAQRRGGGQRGDASTDSRKSP
;
A
#
# COMPACT_ATOMS: atom_id res chain seq x y z
N MET A 1 18.94 21.10 -19.88
CA MET A 1 19.73 20.22 -18.99
C MET A 1 19.27 20.53 -17.57
N SER A 2 18.58 19.62 -16.89
CA SER A 2 18.21 19.86 -15.48
C SER A 2 19.46 19.68 -14.63
N GLY A 3 19.85 20.70 -13.87
CA GLY A 3 21.02 20.68 -13.00
C GLY A 3 20.88 19.64 -11.88
N ARG A 4 21.98 19.40 -11.15
CA ARG A 4 21.95 18.52 -9.97
C ARG A 4 20.94 19.09 -8.94
N PRO A 5 20.01 18.28 -8.38
CA PRO A 5 19.10 18.75 -7.34
C PRO A 5 19.86 19.32 -6.14
N THR A 6 19.50 20.52 -5.68
CA THR A 6 20.08 21.17 -4.49
C THR A 6 18.99 21.40 -3.43
N ARG A 7 19.37 21.73 -2.20
CA ARG A 7 18.39 22.09 -1.15
C ARG A 7 17.89 23.53 -1.25
N ASP A 8 18.28 24.29 -2.28
CA ASP A 8 17.92 25.69 -2.42
C ASP A 8 16.48 25.85 -2.95
N THR A 9 16.01 24.90 -3.76
CA THR A 9 14.66 24.88 -4.31
C THR A 9 13.73 23.90 -3.58
N ALA A 10 12.41 24.08 -3.71
CA ALA A 10 11.44 23.23 -3.02
C ALA A 10 11.47 21.80 -3.57
N GLU A 11 11.46 21.66 -4.89
CA GLU A 11 11.57 20.39 -5.60
C GLU A 11 12.88 19.67 -5.30
N GLY A 12 13.99 20.40 -5.16
CA GLY A 12 15.28 19.82 -4.81
C GLY A 12 15.35 19.33 -3.37
N ARG A 13 14.75 20.06 -2.40
CA ARG A 13 14.61 19.59 -1.01
C ARG A 13 13.79 18.30 -0.94
N VAL A 14 12.59 18.30 -1.52
CA VAL A 14 11.69 17.14 -1.55
C VAL A 14 12.38 15.95 -2.21
N TYR A 15 13.04 16.15 -3.35
CA TYR A 15 13.79 15.10 -4.04
C TYR A 15 14.86 14.45 -3.14
N LEU A 16 15.66 15.27 -2.46
CA LEU A 16 16.75 14.79 -1.59
C LEU A 16 16.20 14.12 -0.32
N ASP A 17 15.10 14.62 0.22
CA ASP A 17 14.44 14.05 1.39
C ASP A 17 13.83 12.67 1.07
N LEU A 18 13.20 12.52 -0.10
CA LEU A 18 12.71 11.21 -0.58
C LEU A 18 13.86 10.24 -0.88
N GLN A 19 14.98 10.69 -1.44
CA GLN A 19 16.16 9.83 -1.61
C GLN A 19 16.70 9.33 -0.28
N ASN A 20 16.78 10.20 0.72
CA ASN A 20 17.21 9.84 2.07
C ASN A 20 16.25 8.84 2.72
N LEU A 21 14.94 9.09 2.62
CA LEU A 21 13.91 8.20 3.14
C LEU A 21 13.97 6.82 2.46
N ALA A 22 14.14 6.79 1.14
CA ALA A 22 14.27 5.55 0.37
C ALA A 22 15.48 4.72 0.84
N ARG A 23 16.63 5.38 1.01
CA ARG A 23 17.85 4.75 1.51
C ARG A 23 17.68 4.20 2.94
N GLN A 24 17.02 4.94 3.82
CA GLN A 24 16.75 4.50 5.19
C GLN A 24 15.78 3.32 5.24
N ALA A 25 14.77 3.32 4.36
CA ALA A 25 13.78 2.25 4.26
C ALA A 25 14.25 1.03 3.45
N GLY A 26 15.45 1.07 2.84
CA GLY A 26 15.93 0.02 1.94
C GLY A 26 15.10 -0.15 0.68
N ARG A 27 14.46 0.93 0.20
CA ARG A 27 13.56 0.94 -0.97
C ARG A 27 14.17 1.73 -2.14
N PRO A 28 13.77 1.43 -3.38
CA PRO A 28 14.14 2.23 -4.55
C PRO A 28 13.65 3.69 -4.43
N SER A 29 14.47 4.66 -4.86
CA SER A 29 14.11 6.08 -4.78
C SER A 29 12.97 6.46 -5.71
N ASP A 30 12.91 5.86 -6.90
CA ASP A 30 11.83 6.05 -7.87
C ASP A 30 10.48 5.59 -7.31
N GLU A 31 10.46 4.56 -6.46
CA GLU A 31 9.25 4.11 -5.78
C GLU A 31 8.68 5.20 -4.86
N LEU A 32 9.51 5.82 -4.01
CA LEU A 32 9.03 6.88 -3.11
C LEU A 32 8.69 8.17 -3.87
N GLN A 33 9.42 8.50 -4.93
CA GLN A 33 9.08 9.61 -5.82
C GLN A 33 7.73 9.41 -6.50
N GLN A 34 7.45 8.17 -6.95
CA GLN A 34 6.16 7.80 -7.51
C GLN A 34 5.04 7.96 -6.48
N LEU A 35 5.21 7.37 -5.29
CA LEU A 35 4.20 7.45 -4.22
C LEU A 35 3.94 8.90 -3.80
N TYR A 36 4.99 9.73 -3.73
CA TYR A 36 4.85 11.15 -3.43
C TYR A 36 4.07 11.90 -4.52
N ALA A 37 4.24 11.54 -5.79
CA ALA A 37 3.44 12.10 -6.89
C ALA A 37 1.94 11.77 -6.73
N LEU A 38 1.62 10.54 -6.28
CA LEU A 38 0.23 10.15 -5.99
C LEU A 38 -0.35 10.93 -4.81
N GLU A 39 0.44 11.14 -3.75
CA GLU A 39 0.06 12.00 -2.62
C GLU A 39 -0.22 13.43 -3.07
N GLY A 40 0.66 14.01 -3.89
CA GLY A 40 0.50 15.36 -4.42
C GLY A 40 -0.72 15.50 -5.34
N PHE A 41 -1.05 14.47 -6.11
CA PHE A 41 -2.30 14.45 -6.89
C PHE A 41 -3.53 14.41 -5.98
N LEU A 42 -3.53 13.56 -4.95
CA LEU A 42 -4.66 13.46 -4.02
C LEU A 42 -4.84 14.74 -3.18
N ASP A 43 -3.76 15.39 -2.75
CA ASP A 43 -3.81 16.69 -2.06
C ASP A 43 -4.49 17.74 -2.95
N ARG A 44 -4.12 17.81 -4.24
CA ARG A 44 -4.81 18.65 -5.23
C ARG A 44 -6.28 18.27 -5.38
N LEU A 45 -6.61 16.98 -5.47
CA LEU A 45 -8.00 16.52 -5.57
C LEU A 45 -8.84 17.00 -4.38
N THR A 46 -8.34 16.85 -3.15
CA THR A 46 -9.05 17.27 -1.93
C THR A 46 -9.29 18.78 -1.84
N ARG A 47 -8.47 19.58 -2.53
CA ARG A 47 -8.61 21.05 -2.61
C ARG A 47 -9.40 21.51 -3.83
N SER A 48 -9.81 20.59 -4.69
CA SER A 48 -10.55 20.89 -5.91
C SER A 48 -12.05 20.97 -5.64
N ALA A 49 -12.78 21.62 -6.54
CA ALA A 49 -14.25 21.60 -6.55
C ALA A 49 -14.84 20.19 -6.79
N HIS A 50 -14.00 19.19 -7.10
CA HIS A 50 -14.42 17.82 -7.38
C HIS A 50 -14.18 16.86 -6.20
N ALA A 51 -13.69 17.34 -5.05
CA ALA A 51 -13.34 16.49 -3.90
C ALA A 51 -14.47 15.52 -3.51
N ASP A 52 -15.70 16.03 -3.41
CA ASP A 52 -16.87 15.23 -3.01
C ASP A 52 -17.39 14.28 -4.10
N ARG A 53 -16.87 14.41 -5.33
CA ARG A 53 -17.27 13.58 -6.47
C ARG A 53 -16.45 12.30 -6.57
N PHE A 54 -15.37 12.17 -5.82
CA PHE A 54 -14.48 11.02 -5.92
C PHE A 54 -14.32 10.32 -4.58
N VAL A 55 -14.25 8.98 -4.64
CA VAL A 55 -13.94 8.15 -3.50
C VAL A 55 -12.69 7.33 -3.81
N LEU A 56 -11.67 7.46 -2.97
CA LEU A 56 -10.43 6.72 -3.06
C LEU A 56 -10.65 5.22 -2.81
N LYS A 57 -10.03 4.41 -3.66
CA LYS A 57 -9.98 2.96 -3.61
C LYS A 57 -8.52 2.48 -3.70
N GLY A 58 -8.36 1.16 -3.70
CA GLY A 58 -7.16 0.52 -4.22
C GLY A 58 -5.91 0.67 -3.36
N GLY A 59 -4.76 0.64 -4.01
CA GLY A 59 -3.46 0.45 -3.34
C GLY A 59 -2.98 1.64 -2.52
N VAL A 60 -3.35 2.87 -2.91
CA VAL A 60 -2.96 4.08 -2.18
C VAL A 60 -3.64 4.14 -0.81
N LEU A 61 -4.88 3.66 -0.72
CA LEU A 61 -5.65 3.62 0.52
C LEU A 61 -5.00 2.74 1.61
N LEU A 62 -4.18 1.76 1.23
CA LEU A 62 -3.47 0.90 2.18
C LEU A 62 -2.45 1.66 3.05
N ALA A 63 -2.08 2.88 2.63
CA ALA A 63 -1.26 3.78 3.44
C ALA A 63 -1.92 4.12 4.79
N ALA A 64 -3.25 4.15 4.88
CA ALA A 64 -3.97 4.37 6.14
C ALA A 64 -3.72 3.30 7.21
N PHE A 65 -3.13 2.16 6.83
CA PHE A 65 -2.90 0.99 7.67
C PHE A 65 -1.41 0.66 7.77
N ASP A 66 -0.55 1.67 7.61
CA ASP A 66 0.92 1.54 7.56
C ASP A 66 1.43 0.51 6.54
N THR A 67 0.58 0.13 5.59
CA THR A 67 0.82 -0.95 4.64
C THR A 67 0.98 -0.35 3.24
N ARG A 68 2.09 0.33 3.00
CA ARG A 68 2.40 0.86 1.67
C ARG A 68 2.90 -0.24 0.76
N ARG A 69 2.32 -0.33 -0.44
CA ARG A 69 2.86 -1.14 -1.54
C ARG A 69 3.31 -0.24 -2.69
N PRO A 70 4.28 -0.68 -3.51
CA PRO A 70 4.54 -0.03 -4.78
C PRO A 70 3.23 0.03 -5.60
N THR A 71 2.80 1.23 -5.95
CA THR A 71 1.67 1.46 -6.86
C THR A 71 2.00 2.66 -7.74
N ARG A 72 1.49 2.64 -8.97
CA ARG A 72 1.63 3.73 -9.94
C ARG A 72 0.29 4.38 -10.26
N ASP A 73 -0.78 3.85 -9.68
CA ASP A 73 -2.14 4.20 -10.03
C ASP A 73 -2.89 4.72 -8.79
N VAL A 74 -3.71 5.74 -9.01
CA VAL A 74 -4.72 6.21 -8.07
C VAL A 74 -6.07 5.67 -8.52
N ASP A 75 -6.63 4.72 -7.77
CA ASP A 75 -7.95 4.17 -8.03
C ASP A 75 -9.04 5.06 -7.40
N LEU A 76 -9.92 5.62 -8.21
CA LEU A 76 -11.06 6.42 -7.76
C LEU A 76 -12.38 5.81 -8.24
N ALA A 77 -13.44 6.01 -7.47
CA ALA A 77 -14.80 5.88 -7.95
C ALA A 77 -15.45 7.26 -8.05
N ALA A 78 -16.03 7.55 -9.21
CA ALA A 78 -16.77 8.78 -9.42
C ALA A 78 -18.24 8.64 -8.97
N ARG A 79 -18.73 9.66 -8.28
CA ARG A 79 -20.16 9.89 -8.01
C ARG A 79 -20.72 10.71 -9.15
N ASP A 80 -21.82 10.24 -9.75
CA ASP A 80 -22.64 11.01 -10.69
C ASP A 80 -21.81 11.69 -11.81
N LEU A 81 -20.98 10.90 -12.49
CA LEU A 81 -20.16 11.35 -13.60
C LEU A 81 -20.57 10.63 -14.89
N HIS A 82 -20.64 11.35 -16.00
CA HIS A 82 -20.75 10.73 -17.31
C HIS A 82 -19.42 10.08 -17.68
N ASN A 83 -19.45 8.81 -18.11
CA ASN A 83 -18.24 8.01 -18.38
C ASN A 83 -17.53 8.38 -19.70
N SER A 84 -17.41 9.67 -20.00
CA SER A 84 -16.69 10.19 -21.16
C SER A 84 -15.23 10.44 -20.80
N ALA A 85 -14.30 9.84 -21.55
CA ALA A 85 -12.87 10.05 -21.38
C ALA A 85 -12.48 11.54 -21.39
N GLU A 86 -13.11 12.35 -22.27
CA GLU A 86 -12.81 13.78 -22.34
C GLU A 86 -13.36 14.56 -21.14
N ALA A 87 -14.54 14.21 -20.63
CA ALA A 87 -15.08 14.83 -19.42
C ALA A 87 -14.19 14.55 -18.20
N VAL A 88 -13.78 13.29 -18.04
CA VAL A 88 -12.86 12.86 -16.99
C VAL A 88 -11.50 13.55 -17.13
N ARG A 89 -10.95 13.60 -18.35
CA ARG A 89 -9.69 14.29 -18.65
C ARG A 89 -9.72 15.75 -18.20
N ARG A 90 -10.78 16.50 -18.53
CA ARG A 90 -10.92 17.91 -18.12
C ARG A 90 -10.89 18.07 -16.60
N ILE A 91 -11.58 17.20 -15.86
CA ILE A 91 -11.56 17.21 -14.40
C ILE A 91 -10.15 16.98 -13.87
N VAL A 92 -9.42 15.99 -14.39
CA VAL A 92 -8.04 15.72 -13.97
C VAL A 92 -7.11 16.88 -14.32
N VAL A 93 -7.29 17.54 -15.47
CA VAL A 93 -6.57 18.77 -15.84
C VAL A 93 -6.82 19.89 -14.84
N GLU A 94 -8.07 20.10 -14.42
CA GLU A 94 -8.43 21.11 -13.41
C GLU A 94 -7.78 20.81 -12.06
N ILE A 95 -7.78 19.55 -11.63
CA ILE A 95 -7.12 19.12 -10.40
C ILE A 95 -5.60 19.35 -10.48
N VAL A 96 -4.96 18.93 -11.58
CA VAL A 96 -3.51 19.04 -11.76
C VAL A 96 -3.03 20.49 -11.78
N LYS A 97 -3.87 21.44 -12.25
CA LYS A 97 -3.57 22.88 -12.26
C LYS A 97 -3.61 23.55 -10.89
N ILE A 98 -4.03 22.85 -9.84
CA ILE A 98 -3.98 23.40 -8.49
C ILE A 98 -2.52 23.50 -8.07
N GLU A 99 -2.05 24.74 -7.92
CA GLU A 99 -0.69 25.05 -7.51
C GLU A 99 -0.50 24.74 -6.02
N LEU A 100 0.46 23.86 -5.73
CA LEU A 100 0.93 23.54 -4.38
C LEU A 100 2.44 23.76 -4.33
N HIS A 101 2.94 24.19 -3.17
CA HIS A 101 4.38 24.33 -2.93
C HIS A 101 5.04 23.00 -2.54
N ASP A 102 4.65 21.90 -3.20
CA ASP A 102 5.09 20.53 -2.90
C ASP A 102 6.24 20.05 -3.79
N GLY A 103 6.73 20.92 -4.69
CA GLY A 103 7.86 20.65 -5.58
C GLY A 103 7.52 19.79 -6.81
N LEU A 104 6.25 19.41 -7.00
CA LEU A 104 5.81 18.67 -8.18
C LEU A 104 5.47 19.63 -9.32
N ALA A 105 6.07 19.39 -10.49
CA ALA A 105 5.69 20.04 -11.74
C ALA A 105 4.92 19.03 -12.61
N LEU A 106 3.60 19.02 -12.48
CA LEU A 106 2.72 18.14 -13.24
C LEU A 106 2.31 18.79 -14.57
N ASP A 107 2.43 18.03 -15.67
CA ASP A 107 2.18 18.55 -17.02
C ASP A 107 0.70 18.43 -17.39
N SER A 108 -0.05 19.52 -17.18
CA SER A 108 -1.47 19.59 -17.55
C SER A 108 -1.75 19.49 -19.05
N GLN A 109 -0.77 19.75 -19.91
CA GLN A 109 -0.93 19.73 -21.37
C GLN A 109 -0.73 18.33 -21.94
N ALA A 110 0.11 17.51 -21.31
CA ALA A 110 0.39 16.14 -21.71
C ALA A 110 -0.60 15.10 -21.18
N ILE A 111 -1.67 15.51 -20.48
CA ILE A 111 -2.66 14.59 -19.92
C ILE A 111 -3.48 13.94 -21.04
N THR A 112 -3.50 12.61 -21.06
CA THR A 112 -4.30 11.78 -21.97
C THR A 112 -5.29 10.93 -21.19
N ALA A 113 -6.43 10.61 -21.80
CA ALA A 113 -7.44 9.75 -21.20
C ALA A 113 -7.91 8.67 -22.18
N GLU A 114 -8.06 7.45 -21.68
CA GLU A 114 -8.53 6.30 -22.44
C GLU A 114 -9.65 5.59 -21.68
N VAL A 115 -10.61 5.05 -22.41
CA VAL A 115 -11.69 4.25 -21.83
C VAL A 115 -11.17 2.85 -21.54
N ILE A 116 -11.38 2.36 -20.32
CA ILE A 116 -11.13 0.96 -19.97
C ILE A 116 -12.42 0.16 -20.17
N ARG A 117 -12.33 -0.91 -20.95
CA ARG A 117 -13.42 -1.88 -21.17
C ARG A 117 -13.08 -3.20 -20.48
N VAL A 118 -14.02 -3.74 -19.71
CA VAL A 118 -13.91 -5.07 -19.10
C VAL A 118 -15.01 -5.94 -19.70
N GLY A 119 -14.62 -6.87 -20.58
CA GLY A 119 -15.57 -7.58 -21.43
C GLY A 119 -16.32 -6.61 -22.33
N ASP A 120 -17.65 -6.73 -22.37
CA ASP A 120 -18.53 -5.86 -23.16
C ASP A 120 -19.03 -4.62 -22.40
N ALA A 121 -18.57 -4.39 -21.16
CA ALA A 121 -18.99 -3.26 -20.33
C ALA A 121 -17.96 -2.13 -20.30
N TYR A 122 -18.46 -0.88 -20.36
CA TYR A 122 -17.68 0.32 -20.06
C TYR A 122 -17.37 0.36 -18.56
N SER A 123 -16.11 0.08 -18.20
CA SER A 123 -15.72 -0.07 -16.79
C SER A 123 -15.18 1.20 -16.15
N GLY A 124 -14.63 2.13 -16.93
CA GLY A 124 -14.07 3.38 -16.41
C GLY A 124 -13.20 4.12 -17.42
N VAL A 125 -12.47 5.11 -16.91
CA VAL A 125 -11.50 5.91 -17.67
C VAL A 125 -10.16 5.89 -16.94
N ARG A 126 -9.09 5.59 -17.67
CA ARG A 126 -7.72 5.77 -17.22
C ARG A 126 -7.19 7.09 -17.74
N VAL A 127 -6.66 7.91 -16.85
CA VAL A 127 -5.99 9.17 -17.20
C VAL A 127 -4.50 9.04 -16.92
N SER A 128 -3.67 9.33 -17.91
CA SER A 128 -2.22 9.37 -17.73
C SER A 128 -1.78 10.79 -17.39
N VAL A 129 -1.02 10.92 -16.30
CA VAL A 129 -0.46 12.19 -15.85
C VAL A 129 1.05 12.05 -15.76
N SER A 130 1.76 12.96 -16.43
CA SER A 130 3.21 13.05 -16.38
C SER A 130 3.64 14.28 -15.60
N GLY A 131 4.88 14.29 -15.15
CA GLY A 131 5.45 15.44 -14.47
C GLY A 131 6.90 15.21 -14.07
N THR A 132 7.43 16.13 -13.28
CA THR A 132 8.78 16.05 -12.75
C THR A 132 8.84 16.42 -11.28
N LEU A 133 9.86 15.91 -10.61
CA LEU A 133 10.31 16.33 -9.29
C LEU A 133 11.83 16.51 -9.36
N ALA A 134 12.28 17.76 -9.45
CA ALA A 134 13.67 18.11 -9.75
C ALA A 134 14.20 17.38 -11.01
N SER A 135 15.06 16.37 -10.85
CA SER A 135 15.58 15.57 -11.96
C SER A 135 14.80 14.28 -12.24
N ALA A 136 13.88 13.88 -11.35
CA ALA A 136 13.03 12.71 -11.54
C ALA A 136 11.92 13.00 -12.57
N ARG A 137 11.69 12.04 -13.46
CA ARG A 137 10.52 12.02 -14.35
C ARG A 137 9.47 11.12 -13.72
N LEU A 138 8.24 11.59 -13.70
CA LEU A 138 7.10 10.93 -13.09
C LEU A 138 6.07 10.60 -14.18
N LEU A 139 5.49 9.42 -14.08
CA LEU A 139 4.34 9.01 -14.87
C LEU A 139 3.45 8.15 -13.98
N PHE A 140 2.21 8.57 -13.80
CA PHE A 140 1.21 7.85 -13.02
C PHE A 140 -0.13 7.83 -13.72
N HIS A 141 -0.98 6.90 -13.31
CA HIS A 141 -2.34 6.80 -13.83
C HIS A 141 -3.37 7.14 -12.76
N VAL A 142 -4.49 7.70 -13.19
CA VAL A 142 -5.69 7.91 -12.38
C VAL A 142 -6.79 7.07 -13.02
N ASP A 143 -7.15 6.00 -12.34
CA ASP A 143 -8.15 5.03 -12.80
C ASP A 143 -9.50 5.37 -12.15
N ILE A 144 -10.44 5.83 -12.97
CA ILE A 144 -11.74 6.31 -12.51
C ILE A 144 -12.81 5.32 -12.96
N ASN A 145 -13.37 4.61 -12.00
CA ASN A 145 -14.54 3.75 -12.23
C ASN A 145 -15.81 4.58 -12.10
N VAL A 146 -16.76 4.39 -13.02
CA VAL A 146 -18.01 5.15 -13.09
C VAL A 146 -19.18 4.18 -13.10
N GLY A 147 -20.20 4.44 -12.26
CA GLY A 147 -21.44 3.66 -12.25
C GLY A 147 -21.45 2.47 -11.29
N ASP A 148 -20.34 2.18 -10.61
CA ASP A 148 -20.34 1.18 -9.54
C ASP A 148 -21.04 1.74 -8.28
N PRO A 149 -21.98 1.00 -7.67
CA PRO A 149 -22.57 1.41 -6.40
C PRO A 149 -21.49 1.53 -5.32
N ILE A 150 -21.53 2.65 -4.60
CA ILE A 150 -20.66 2.89 -3.44
C ILE A 150 -21.33 2.29 -2.22
N SER A 151 -21.04 1.00 -1.98
CA SER A 151 -21.42 0.27 -0.77
C SER A 151 -20.18 -0.42 -0.20
N PRO A 152 -19.87 -0.23 1.10
CA PRO A 152 -20.57 0.61 2.08
C PRO A 152 -20.38 2.11 1.77
N ALA A 153 -21.06 2.96 2.54
CA ALA A 153 -20.89 4.40 2.42
C ALA A 153 -19.42 4.79 2.60
N ALA A 154 -18.93 5.69 1.76
CA ALA A 154 -17.56 6.18 1.86
C ALA A 154 -17.36 6.98 3.15
N GLU A 155 -16.16 6.89 3.72
CA GLU A 155 -15.78 7.52 4.97
C GLU A 155 -14.60 8.47 4.76
N THR A 156 -14.42 9.39 5.70
CA THR A 156 -13.21 10.21 5.76
C THR A 156 -12.05 9.37 6.28
N VAL A 157 -10.97 9.28 5.51
CA VAL A 157 -9.78 8.50 5.82
C VAL A 157 -8.56 9.42 5.88
N SER A 158 -7.76 9.29 6.94
CA SER A 158 -6.48 9.97 7.05
C SER A 158 -5.35 9.09 6.51
N LEU A 159 -4.54 9.64 5.61
CA LEU A 159 -3.38 8.99 5.00
C LEU A 159 -2.10 9.65 5.54
N PRO A 160 -1.19 8.90 6.21
CA PRO A 160 0.08 9.45 6.66
C PRO A 160 0.97 9.77 5.46
N ARG A 161 1.52 10.99 5.33
CA ARG A 161 2.34 11.39 4.18
C ARG A 161 3.79 10.93 4.30
N LEU A 162 4.48 10.77 3.18
CA LEU A 162 5.89 10.33 3.16
C LEU A 162 6.85 11.31 3.86
N LEU A 163 6.65 12.61 3.67
CA LEU A 163 7.50 13.66 4.24
C LEU A 163 6.87 14.33 5.47
N GLY A 164 5.98 13.62 6.16
CA GLY A 164 5.30 14.08 7.37
C GLY A 164 3.98 14.80 7.11
N GLY A 165 3.14 14.81 8.15
CA GLY A 165 1.76 15.29 8.08
C GLY A 165 0.78 14.22 7.59
N GLU A 166 -0.47 14.62 7.45
CA GLU A 166 -1.57 13.75 7.05
C GLU A 166 -2.34 14.35 5.87
N LEU A 167 -2.91 13.47 5.05
CA LEU A 167 -3.77 13.81 3.94
C LEU A 167 -5.15 13.17 4.17
N VAL A 168 -6.18 14.00 4.29
CA VAL A 168 -7.54 13.56 4.56
C VAL A 168 -8.31 13.43 3.24
N VAL A 169 -8.82 12.24 2.95
CA VAL A 169 -9.54 11.93 1.71
C VAL A 169 -10.87 11.23 1.99
N THR A 170 -11.81 11.32 1.05
CA THR A 170 -12.98 10.43 1.04
C THR A 170 -12.56 9.08 0.46
N GLY A 171 -12.68 8.00 1.22
CA GLY A 171 -12.23 6.65 0.85
C GLY A 171 -13.26 5.57 1.14
N TYR A 172 -13.11 4.40 0.51
CA TYR A 172 -13.94 3.25 0.86
C TYR A 172 -13.56 2.72 2.26
N PRO A 173 -14.53 2.40 3.12
CA PRO A 173 -14.25 1.76 4.41
C PRO A 173 -13.61 0.39 4.17
N LEU A 174 -12.36 0.24 4.62
CA LEU A 174 -11.56 -0.96 4.33
C LEU A 174 -12.04 -2.21 5.11
N ALA A 175 -12.83 -2.03 6.17
CA ALA A 175 -13.35 -3.11 7.01
C ALA A 175 -14.17 -4.16 6.24
N GLU A 176 -15.02 -3.74 5.30
CA GLU A 176 -15.83 -4.67 4.51
C GLU A 176 -15.03 -5.35 3.38
N LYS A 177 -13.90 -4.74 2.96
CA LYS A 177 -13.00 -5.32 1.96
C LYS A 177 -12.27 -6.56 2.51
N ILE A 178 -11.87 -6.54 3.78
CA ILE A 178 -11.33 -7.71 4.48
C ILE A 178 -12.40 -8.81 4.58
N VAL A 179 -13.62 -8.45 4.99
CA VAL A 179 -14.74 -9.39 5.11
C VAL A 179 -15.12 -10.00 3.76
N THR A 180 -15.20 -9.19 2.69
CA THR A 180 -15.61 -9.65 1.35
C THR A 180 -14.51 -10.47 0.66
N ALA A 181 -13.24 -10.11 0.84
CA ALA A 181 -12.11 -10.89 0.33
C ALA A 181 -12.00 -12.26 1.03
N VAL A 182 -12.34 -12.33 2.33
CA VAL A 182 -12.45 -13.58 3.09
C VAL A 182 -13.69 -14.39 2.69
N GLN A 183 -14.84 -13.74 2.45
CA GLN A 183 -16.10 -14.40 2.09
C GLN A 183 -16.18 -14.91 0.65
N ARG A 184 -15.48 -14.28 -0.32
CA ARG A 184 -15.59 -14.65 -1.75
C ARG A 184 -14.68 -15.79 -2.22
N GLY A 185 -13.83 -16.35 -1.34
CA GLY A 185 -13.12 -17.61 -1.58
C GLY A 185 -12.45 -17.75 -2.97
N THR A 186 -12.42 -18.99 -3.49
CA THR A 186 -11.65 -19.48 -4.64
C THR A 186 -12.04 -18.92 -6.03
N ALA A 187 -12.98 -17.99 -6.12
CA ALA A 187 -13.44 -17.39 -7.39
C ALA A 187 -12.75 -16.06 -7.76
N ASN A 188 -11.81 -15.57 -6.94
CA ASN A 188 -11.18 -14.27 -7.14
C ASN A 188 -9.84 -14.37 -7.89
N THR A 189 -9.78 -13.90 -9.13
CA THR A 189 -8.55 -13.84 -9.96
C THR A 189 -7.62 -12.68 -9.58
N ARG A 190 -8.00 -11.84 -8.59
CA ARG A 190 -7.20 -10.70 -8.11
C ARG A 190 -6.31 -11.11 -6.93
N TRP A 191 -5.26 -11.87 -7.22
CA TRP A 191 -4.26 -12.32 -6.23
C TRP A 191 -3.67 -11.18 -5.35
N ARG A 192 -3.67 -9.93 -5.85
CA ARG A 192 -3.22 -8.76 -5.11
C ARG A 192 -4.11 -8.44 -3.90
N ASP A 193 -5.43 -8.67 -4.00
CA ASP A 193 -6.35 -8.45 -2.89
C ASP A 193 -6.05 -9.42 -1.73
N PHE A 194 -5.66 -10.67 -2.02
CA PHE A 194 -5.22 -11.62 -1.00
C PHE A 194 -3.89 -11.20 -0.34
N THR A 195 -2.99 -10.58 -1.09
CA THR A 195 -1.73 -10.06 -0.55
C THR A 195 -1.99 -8.87 0.38
N ASP A 196 -2.93 -8.00 0.02
CA ASP A 196 -3.32 -6.86 0.83
C ASP A 196 -3.99 -7.32 2.13
N VAL A 197 -4.91 -8.30 2.08
CA VAL A 197 -5.52 -8.91 3.26
C VAL A 197 -4.49 -9.60 4.15
N ALA A 198 -3.57 -10.38 3.57
CA ALA A 198 -2.53 -11.05 4.33
C ALA A 198 -1.59 -10.06 5.04
N ARG A 199 -1.26 -8.93 4.40
CA ARG A 199 -0.46 -7.86 5.03
C ARG A 199 -1.23 -7.16 6.14
N LEU A 200 -2.50 -6.81 5.90
CA LEU A 200 -3.36 -6.20 6.92
C LEU A 200 -3.53 -7.12 8.13
N ALA A 201 -3.72 -8.43 7.93
CA ALA A 201 -3.82 -9.42 9.00
C ALA A 201 -2.48 -9.67 9.73
N ALA A 202 -1.35 -9.43 9.07
CA ALA A 202 -0.03 -9.53 9.69
C ALA A 202 0.33 -8.30 10.54
N VAL A 203 -0.17 -7.12 10.16
CA VAL A 203 0.08 -5.84 10.85
C VAL A 203 -0.93 -5.59 11.97
N HIS A 204 -2.19 -5.98 11.77
CA HIS A 204 -3.27 -5.84 12.74
C HIS A 204 -3.65 -7.22 13.29
N ARG A 205 -3.42 -7.44 14.59
CA ARG A 205 -3.98 -8.63 15.26
C ARG A 205 -5.50 -8.54 15.17
N VAL A 206 -6.11 -9.52 14.53
CA VAL A 206 -7.56 -9.68 14.56
C VAL A 206 -7.91 -10.08 15.99
N ASP A 207 -8.44 -9.14 16.78
CA ASP A 207 -9.04 -9.50 18.06
C ASP A 207 -10.24 -10.41 17.76
N GLU A 208 -10.20 -11.64 18.27
CA GLU A 208 -11.31 -12.60 18.21
C GLU A 208 -12.48 -12.08 19.07
N GLY A 209 -13.22 -11.13 18.54
CA GLY A 209 -14.42 -10.53 19.16
C GLY A 209 -15.73 -11.02 18.56
N VAL A 210 -15.72 -12.01 17.66
CA VAL A 210 -16.96 -12.64 17.16
C VAL A 210 -17.31 -13.78 18.09
N SER A 211 -18.18 -13.51 19.05
CA SER A 211 -18.87 -14.56 19.81
C SER A 211 -19.70 -15.39 18.82
N PRO A 212 -19.48 -16.71 18.68
CA PRO A 212 -20.29 -17.53 17.82
C PRO A 212 -21.69 -17.65 18.44
N ASN A 213 -22.67 -17.03 17.78
CA ASN A 213 -24.10 -17.18 18.11
C ASN A 213 -24.50 -18.67 17.94
N PRO A 214 -24.95 -19.38 18.99
CA PRO A 214 -25.24 -20.80 18.92
C PRO A 214 -26.69 -20.99 18.46
N SER A 215 -26.96 -20.89 17.16
CA SER A 215 -28.27 -21.23 16.62
C SER A 215 -28.21 -21.73 15.18
N VAL A 216 -27.50 -22.83 14.95
CA VAL A 216 -27.76 -23.70 13.78
C VAL A 216 -27.60 -25.15 14.22
N GLY A 217 -28.68 -25.93 14.07
CA GLY A 217 -28.82 -27.28 14.57
C GLY A 217 -27.80 -28.28 14.01
N SER A 218 -27.33 -29.16 14.89
CA SER A 218 -26.45 -30.28 14.56
C SER A 218 -27.21 -31.39 13.82
N PRO A 219 -26.67 -31.94 12.72
CA PRO A 219 -26.94 -33.30 12.31
C PRO A 219 -25.87 -34.24 12.88
N ASN A 220 -26.39 -35.23 13.58
CA ASN A 220 -25.75 -36.38 14.20
C ASN A 220 -24.85 -37.17 13.22
N ILE A 221 -23.55 -37.30 13.51
CA ILE A 221 -22.69 -38.32 12.88
C ILE A 221 -22.02 -39.14 13.99
N GLY A 222 -22.22 -40.45 13.87
CA GLY A 222 -22.05 -41.44 14.92
C GLY A 222 -20.63 -41.61 15.43
N ARG A 223 -20.55 -41.76 16.76
CA ARG A 223 -19.38 -42.26 17.48
C ARG A 223 -19.05 -43.68 17.02
N ARG A 224 -17.86 -43.90 16.46
CA ARG A 224 -17.13 -45.17 16.62
C ARG A 224 -15.89 -44.93 17.48
N ARG A 225 -15.93 -45.55 18.66
CA ARG A 225 -14.80 -45.71 19.58
C ARG A 225 -13.89 -46.82 19.07
N SER A 226 -12.58 -46.61 19.08
CA SER A 226 -11.59 -47.67 19.27
C SER A 226 -10.39 -47.13 20.06
N ARG A 227 -9.90 -47.99 20.95
CA ARG A 227 -9.19 -47.72 22.22
C ARG A 227 -7.68 -47.46 22.05
N PRO A 228 -7.01 -46.92 23.09
CA PRO A 228 -5.57 -46.61 23.11
C PRO A 228 -4.73 -47.77 23.65
N SER A 229 -3.41 -47.79 23.38
CA SER A 229 -2.40 -48.65 24.05
C SER A 229 -0.94 -48.22 23.70
N PRO A 230 0.08 -48.57 24.51
CA PRO A 230 0.94 -47.57 25.18
C PRO A 230 2.47 -47.77 25.03
N MET A 231 3.21 -46.80 25.60
CA MET A 231 4.57 -46.87 26.17
C MET A 231 5.77 -47.35 25.32
N CYS A 232 6.79 -46.49 25.24
CA CYS A 232 8.07 -46.79 25.90
C CYS A 232 8.88 -45.50 26.15
N SER A 233 9.25 -45.26 27.41
CA SER A 233 10.20 -44.23 27.83
C SER A 233 11.38 -44.92 28.53
N ARG A 234 12.56 -44.27 28.43
CA ARG A 234 13.80 -44.41 29.24
C ARG A 234 14.96 -45.13 28.55
N ALA A 235 16.01 -44.34 28.32
CA ALA A 235 17.32 -44.63 28.89
C ALA A 235 17.96 -43.31 29.36
N MET A 236 18.35 -43.29 30.63
CA MET A 236 18.97 -42.21 31.39
C MET A 236 20.47 -42.55 31.54
N GLN A 237 21.33 -41.54 31.44
CA GLN A 237 22.56 -41.31 32.22
C GLN A 237 23.78 -42.26 32.18
N ALA A 238 24.95 -41.57 32.24
CA ALA A 238 26.25 -41.90 32.84
C ALA A 238 27.38 -42.01 31.77
N GLN A 239 28.61 -41.47 31.94
CA GLN A 239 29.26 -40.86 33.10
C GLN A 239 30.53 -40.08 32.64
N ARG A 240 30.84 -39.05 33.44
CA ARG A 240 32.11 -38.30 33.53
C ARG A 240 33.37 -39.18 33.59
N ARG A 241 34.52 -38.63 33.13
CA ARG A 241 35.84 -38.46 33.83
C ARG A 241 36.94 -38.26 32.76
N GLY A 242 37.54 -37.09 32.63
CA GLY A 242 38.71 -36.57 33.36
C GLY A 242 39.69 -36.00 32.29
N GLY A 243 40.50 -34.97 32.44
CA GLY A 243 41.03 -34.22 33.57
C GLY A 243 42.51 -33.90 33.28
N GLY A 244 42.93 -32.63 33.42
CA GLY A 244 44.35 -32.19 33.53
C GLY A 244 44.91 -31.46 32.29
N GLN A 245 45.09 -30.12 32.29
CA GLN A 245 46.19 -29.30 32.89
C GLN A 245 47.53 -29.52 32.18
N ARG A 246 48.47 -28.58 31.92
CA ARG A 246 48.84 -27.14 32.12
C ARG A 246 50.06 -26.97 31.16
N GLY A 247 50.65 -25.82 30.79
CA GLY A 247 50.66 -24.42 31.19
C GLY A 247 51.32 -23.60 30.05
N ASP A 248 51.12 -22.27 30.01
CA ASP A 248 52.10 -21.22 30.41
C ASP A 248 53.43 -21.25 29.64
N ALA A 249 54.06 -20.16 29.18
CA ALA A 249 53.78 -18.73 29.15
C ALA A 249 54.96 -18.05 28.38
N SER A 250 54.90 -16.72 28.23
CA SER A 250 55.99 -15.75 27.96
C SER A 250 56.39 -15.55 26.48
N THR A 251 56.03 -14.41 25.85
CA THR A 251 56.79 -13.13 25.71
C THR A 251 58.16 -13.32 25.04
N ASP A 252 58.56 -12.59 24.00
CA ASP A 252 58.78 -11.14 24.01
C ASP A 252 59.17 -10.61 22.61
N SER A 253 58.68 -9.40 22.31
CA SER A 253 59.28 -8.26 21.59
C SER A 253 60.45 -8.39 20.58
N ARG A 254 60.22 -7.70 19.44
CA ARG A 254 61.07 -6.67 18.76
C ARG A 254 62.07 -7.04 17.64
N LYS A 255 61.87 -6.25 16.57
CA LYS A 255 62.82 -5.56 15.66
C LYS A 255 63.44 -6.32 14.48
N SER A 256 63.15 -5.76 13.30
CA SER A 256 64.01 -5.71 12.11
C SER A 256 63.91 -4.30 11.52
N PRO A 257 64.82 -3.92 10.61
CA PRO A 257 66.17 -3.42 10.83
C PRO A 257 66.21 -1.90 11.11
#